data_AF-A0A2J6R0V5-F1
#
_entry.id   AF-A0A2J6R0V5-F1
#
_cell.length_a   1.000
_cell.length_b   1.000
_cell.length_c   1.000
_cell.angle_alpha   90.00
_cell.angle_beta   90.00
_cell.angle_gamma   90.00
#
_symmetry.space_group_name_H-M   'P 1'
#
loop_
_entity.id
_entity.type
_entity.pdbx_description
1 polymer ?
#
loop_
_entity_poly.entity_id
_entity_poly.type
_entity_poly.pdbx_seq_one_letter_code
_entity_poly.pdbx_strand_id
1 'polypeptide(L)'
;MLWSGLGYTSVGAFYITNSTSVWPDEVSASYLPSDCLSSWAVLEASCPAAGYLPVTEALLNDGFQSNGWWNVLLSNDDISRSLTALGPDYFNPPNFRNRWAIASSVSQIMASSLWSYDNNLAYNLTLGFQGPILLKPLVQVECAVSEVVNSALVFPHSYIPVPGINSNESWTVDTTIAWDDAISEGSSDVHFIWSSLPNNNSGPSLLAAFNLNNTRNSFNYTDASGVSHTGDNNTAFTCSVDARWAPVQMWMLPGNDLDFRIHEITPFDLDNGPYNFLWSPDQIPNLQQIQIDPAWASSLNVYISNSTTTLTMEQIVRISEYMNADAWSYGTTDEFLNLVAAGLGMMVTDGLARLSWSDQLVALVTDNSSSSPYLANFGNNASLDATILDASQIDPDWLEMDFASSRLGWSYGLTGATIKFALAVLVLHLIMAVFHTGIIVGSRDVWTTTSWRSMGELLVLAINSDCSEKLQNTCAGINLSSTWQKKLKIRETTEGHLGLIVDDDAVDDVEPGIRLGGEKPVPGKLYGRIRTNDK
;
A
#
# COMPACT_ATOMS: atom_id res chain seq x y z
N MET A 1 -7.43 11.27 21.39
CA MET A 1 -6.75 10.13 20.75
C MET A 1 -6.98 10.26 19.27
N LEU A 2 -5.92 10.48 18.53
CA LEU A 2 -5.97 10.46 17.07
C LEU A 2 -5.93 8.98 16.65
N TRP A 3 -6.90 8.54 15.88
CA TRP A 3 -6.94 7.20 15.30
C TRP A 3 -6.94 7.36 13.78
N SER A 4 -6.13 6.57 13.07
CA SER A 4 -6.37 6.30 11.65
C SER A 4 -7.66 5.50 11.57
N GLY A 5 -8.74 6.14 11.15
CA GLY A 5 -10.01 5.45 10.91
C GLY A 5 -9.98 4.85 9.51
N LEU A 6 -9.95 3.52 9.41
CA LEU A 6 -10.22 2.81 8.15
C LEU A 6 -11.74 2.80 7.93
N GLY A 7 -12.27 3.93 7.47
CA GLY A 7 -13.60 3.95 6.86
C GLY A 7 -13.44 3.58 5.40
N TYR A 8 -13.82 2.35 5.03
CA TYR A 8 -13.86 1.95 3.63
C TYR A 8 -15.16 2.46 3.01
N THR A 9 -15.03 3.28 1.97
CA THR A 9 -16.13 3.51 1.03
C THR A 9 -15.77 2.76 -0.25
N SER A 10 -16.58 1.76 -0.62
CA SER A 10 -16.53 1.19 -1.96
C SER A 10 -16.79 2.34 -2.94
N VAL A 11 -15.90 2.52 -3.90
CA VAL A 11 -15.96 3.68 -4.81
C VAL A 11 -16.38 3.29 -6.22
N GLY A 12 -16.36 2.00 -6.53
CA GLY A 12 -16.81 1.46 -7.81
C GLY A 12 -16.30 0.05 -8.00
N ALA A 13 -17.01 -0.71 -8.83
CA ALA A 13 -16.60 -2.02 -9.31
C ALA A 13 -15.98 -1.88 -10.70
N PHE A 14 -14.83 -2.53 -10.90
CA PHE A 14 -14.19 -2.68 -12.19
C PHE A 14 -14.35 -4.13 -12.64
N TYR A 15 -14.35 -4.33 -13.94
CA TYR A 15 -14.51 -5.65 -14.53
C TYR A 15 -13.44 -5.83 -15.60
N ILE A 16 -12.79 -6.99 -15.57
CA ILE A 16 -11.97 -7.46 -16.70
C ILE A 16 -12.81 -8.47 -17.48
N THR A 17 -12.99 -8.21 -18.77
CA THR A 17 -13.98 -8.91 -19.61
C THR A 17 -13.69 -10.40 -19.84
N ASN A 18 -12.52 -10.88 -19.42
CA ASN A 18 -12.13 -12.28 -19.56
C ASN A 18 -11.30 -12.70 -18.35
N SER A 19 -11.92 -13.29 -17.34
CA SER A 19 -11.21 -13.71 -16.11
C SER A 19 -10.18 -14.81 -16.37
N THR A 20 -10.47 -15.70 -17.33
CA THR A 20 -9.62 -16.86 -17.66
C THR A 20 -8.33 -16.48 -18.39
N SER A 21 -8.28 -15.33 -19.06
CA SER A 21 -7.04 -14.83 -19.67
C SER A 21 -6.09 -14.17 -18.68
N VAL A 22 -6.61 -13.64 -17.57
CA VAL A 22 -5.79 -12.96 -16.56
C VAL A 22 -4.88 -13.96 -15.83
N TRP A 23 -5.40 -15.14 -15.49
CA TRP A 23 -4.67 -16.18 -14.77
C TRP A 23 -4.87 -17.56 -15.39
N PRO A 24 -4.39 -17.80 -16.61
CA PRO A 24 -4.56 -19.08 -17.28
C PRO A 24 -3.71 -20.17 -16.63
N ASP A 25 -4.23 -21.39 -16.65
CA ASP A 25 -3.52 -22.59 -16.21
C ASP A 25 -2.43 -23.00 -17.21
N GLU A 26 -2.61 -22.62 -18.48
CA GLU A 26 -1.70 -22.90 -19.59
C GLU A 26 -1.52 -21.64 -20.45
N VAL A 27 -0.27 -21.25 -20.66
CA VAL A 27 0.12 -20.10 -21.45
C VAL A 27 0.74 -20.61 -22.76
N SER A 28 0.06 -20.31 -23.86
CA SER A 28 0.52 -20.65 -25.21
C SER A 28 0.72 -19.42 -26.09
N ALA A 29 1.26 -19.62 -27.30
CA ALA A 29 1.47 -18.54 -28.26
C ALA A 29 0.16 -17.80 -28.64
N SER A 30 -1.03 -18.34 -28.38
CA SER A 30 -2.30 -17.65 -28.64
C SER A 30 -2.54 -16.43 -27.74
N TYR A 31 -1.83 -16.33 -26.62
CA TYR A 31 -1.88 -15.16 -25.72
C TYR A 31 -0.99 -14.00 -26.20
N LEU A 32 -0.19 -14.21 -27.25
CA LEU A 32 0.71 -13.18 -27.77
C LEU A 32 -0.01 -12.26 -28.77
N PRO A 33 0.14 -10.94 -28.62
CA PRO A 33 -0.14 -10.01 -29.72
C PRO A 33 0.69 -10.36 -30.97
N SER A 34 0.17 -10.05 -32.16
CA SER A 34 0.77 -10.44 -33.45
C SER A 34 2.21 -9.97 -33.64
N ASP A 35 2.59 -8.88 -32.97
CA ASP A 35 3.85 -8.18 -33.21
C ASP A 35 4.94 -8.58 -32.20
N CYS A 36 4.61 -9.42 -31.20
CA CYS A 36 5.51 -9.79 -30.10
C CYS A 36 6.59 -10.83 -30.45
N LEU A 37 6.61 -11.30 -31.70
CA LEU A 37 7.69 -12.14 -32.23
C LEU A 37 8.69 -11.33 -33.08
N SER A 38 8.45 -10.04 -33.27
CA SER A 38 9.35 -9.17 -34.02
C SER A 38 10.48 -8.61 -33.13
N SER A 39 11.54 -8.07 -33.75
CA SER A 39 12.60 -7.36 -33.02
C SER A 39 12.11 -6.11 -32.29
N TRP A 40 10.92 -5.61 -32.64
CA TRP A 40 10.31 -4.44 -31.98
C TRP A 40 9.59 -4.80 -30.68
N ALA A 41 9.41 -6.09 -30.39
CA ALA A 41 8.73 -6.57 -29.18
C ALA A 41 9.40 -6.09 -27.89
N VAL A 42 10.71 -5.76 -27.91
CA VAL A 42 11.42 -5.19 -26.75
C VAL A 42 11.01 -3.75 -26.44
N LEU A 43 10.35 -3.05 -27.38
CA LEU A 43 9.90 -1.67 -27.22
C LEU A 43 8.39 -1.57 -26.95
N GLU A 44 7.65 -2.65 -27.19
CA GLU A 44 6.20 -2.67 -27.10
C GLU A 44 5.77 -3.17 -25.71
N ALA A 45 5.22 -2.29 -24.87
CA ALA A 45 4.91 -2.61 -23.46
C ALA A 45 3.94 -3.79 -23.29
N SER A 46 3.10 -4.06 -24.30
CA SER A 46 2.21 -5.22 -24.31
C SER A 46 2.94 -6.56 -24.49
N CYS A 47 4.16 -6.56 -25.01
CA CYS A 47 4.90 -7.77 -25.34
C CYS A 47 5.74 -8.30 -24.16
N PRO A 48 5.85 -9.63 -24.01
CA PRO A 48 6.67 -10.22 -22.94
C PRO A 48 8.14 -9.77 -22.95
N ALA A 49 8.71 -9.50 -24.13
CA ALA A 49 10.10 -9.06 -24.27
C ALA A 49 10.38 -7.64 -23.77
N ALA A 50 9.37 -6.80 -23.53
CA ALA A 50 9.58 -5.41 -23.12
C ALA A 50 10.23 -5.27 -21.73
N GLY A 51 10.20 -6.32 -20.91
CA GLY A 51 10.93 -6.39 -19.64
C GLY A 51 12.46 -6.44 -19.79
N TYR A 52 12.96 -6.73 -20.99
CA TYR A 52 14.39 -6.96 -21.21
C TYR A 52 15.28 -5.83 -20.69
N LEU A 53 15.04 -4.59 -21.13
CA LEU A 53 15.89 -3.46 -20.78
C LEU A 53 15.97 -3.24 -19.25
N PRO A 54 14.84 -3.05 -18.52
CA PRO A 54 14.92 -2.83 -17.08
C PRO A 54 15.49 -4.02 -16.30
N VAL A 55 15.28 -5.26 -16.76
CA VAL A 55 15.90 -6.44 -16.15
C VAL A 55 17.42 -6.42 -16.34
N THR A 56 17.91 -6.12 -17.55
CA THR A 56 19.36 -6.04 -17.80
C THR A 56 20.04 -4.91 -17.03
N GLU A 57 19.39 -3.74 -16.93
CA GLU A 57 19.89 -2.63 -16.14
C GLU A 57 19.98 -2.98 -14.64
N ALA A 58 19.01 -3.73 -14.13
CA ALA A 58 19.03 -4.20 -12.75
C ALA A 58 20.15 -5.22 -12.48
N LEU A 59 20.40 -6.13 -13.43
CA LEU A 59 21.50 -7.12 -13.32
C LEU A 59 22.88 -6.44 -13.31
N LEU A 60 23.03 -5.36 -14.07
CA LEU A 60 24.27 -4.58 -14.19
C LEU A 60 24.54 -3.66 -12.98
N ASN A 61 23.59 -3.51 -12.05
CA ASN A 61 23.74 -2.60 -10.93
C ASN A 61 24.34 -3.33 -9.71
N ASP A 62 25.62 -3.07 -9.45
CA ASP A 62 26.45 -3.67 -8.38
C ASP A 62 25.80 -3.67 -6.99
N GLY A 63 24.97 -2.68 -6.68
CA GLY A 63 24.30 -2.58 -5.37
C GLY A 63 23.34 -3.72 -5.07
N PHE A 64 22.71 -4.28 -6.11
CA PHE A 64 21.70 -5.34 -5.99
C PHE A 64 22.31 -6.73 -5.79
N GLN A 65 23.58 -6.94 -6.15
CA GLN A 65 24.23 -8.25 -6.05
C GLN A 65 24.60 -8.62 -4.62
N SER A 66 24.85 -7.64 -3.76
CA SER A 66 25.41 -7.88 -2.42
C SER A 66 24.48 -8.64 -1.47
N ASN A 67 23.15 -8.58 -1.65
CA ASN A 67 22.19 -9.18 -0.71
C ASN A 67 21.26 -10.22 -1.36
N GLY A 68 21.54 -10.63 -2.61
CA GLY A 68 20.69 -11.56 -3.36
C GLY A 68 19.26 -11.05 -3.59
N TRP A 69 19.01 -9.74 -3.46
CA TRP A 69 17.69 -9.13 -3.62
C TRP A 69 17.74 -8.12 -4.74
N TRP A 70 16.87 -8.32 -5.74
CA TRP A 70 16.70 -7.46 -6.91
C TRP A 70 15.30 -6.87 -6.86
N ASN A 71 15.19 -5.55 -6.90
CA ASN A 71 13.91 -4.88 -6.96
C ASN A 71 13.95 -3.84 -8.07
N VAL A 72 13.25 -4.15 -9.16
CA VAL A 72 13.22 -3.34 -10.37
C VAL A 72 11.88 -2.65 -10.42
N LEU A 73 11.90 -1.32 -10.42
CA LEU A 73 10.70 -0.54 -10.66
C LEU A 73 10.46 -0.45 -12.17
N LEU A 74 9.45 -1.17 -12.66
CA LEU A 74 9.05 -1.12 -14.06
C LEU A 74 8.05 0.00 -14.25
N SER A 75 8.45 1.07 -14.94
CA SER A 75 7.57 2.18 -15.29
C SER A 75 7.17 2.09 -16.77
N ASN A 76 5.88 1.95 -17.06
CA ASN A 76 5.34 2.09 -18.41
C ASN A 76 4.20 3.12 -18.35
N ASP A 77 4.22 4.12 -19.23
CA ASP A 77 3.12 5.06 -19.47
C ASP A 77 2.43 5.55 -18.18
N ASP A 78 3.25 6.12 -17.29
CA ASP A 78 2.89 6.75 -16.01
C ASP A 78 2.56 5.83 -14.83
N ILE A 79 2.62 4.49 -14.98
CA ILE A 79 2.47 3.59 -13.84
C ILE A 79 3.71 2.75 -13.57
N SER A 80 4.04 2.62 -12.28
CA SER A 80 5.16 1.80 -11.83
C SER A 80 4.73 0.58 -11.01
N ARG A 81 5.32 -0.58 -11.34
CA ARG A 81 5.17 -1.83 -10.56
C ARG A 81 6.53 -2.39 -10.17
N SER A 82 6.60 -3.04 -9.01
CA SER A 82 7.78 -3.80 -8.62
C SER A 82 7.87 -5.12 -9.38
N LEU A 83 9.03 -5.38 -9.96
CA LEU A 83 9.51 -6.70 -10.28
C LEU A 83 10.60 -7.04 -9.26
N THR A 84 10.23 -7.86 -8.28
CA THR A 84 11.15 -8.28 -7.23
C THR A 84 11.64 -9.68 -7.55
N ALA A 85 12.94 -9.88 -7.49
CA ALA A 85 13.57 -11.20 -7.45
C ALA A 85 14.44 -11.34 -6.21
N LEU A 86 14.57 -12.57 -5.75
CA LEU A 86 15.32 -12.94 -4.58
C LEU A 86 16.04 -14.26 -4.84
N GLY A 87 17.32 -14.31 -4.52
CA GLY A 87 18.17 -15.48 -4.63
C GLY A 87 18.79 -15.79 -3.28
N PRO A 88 19.59 -16.87 -3.19
CA PRO A 88 20.33 -17.18 -1.99
C PRO A 88 21.24 -16.02 -1.60
N ASP A 89 21.19 -15.65 -0.32
CA ASP A 89 22.06 -14.61 0.24
C ASP A 89 23.52 -15.02 0.06
N TYR A 90 24.27 -14.15 -0.63
CA TYR A 90 25.69 -14.32 -0.94
C TYR A 90 26.53 -14.51 0.33
N PHE A 91 26.07 -14.01 1.48
CA PHE A 91 26.79 -14.09 2.75
C PHE A 91 26.48 -15.33 3.60
N ASN A 92 25.65 -16.26 3.13
CA ASN A 92 25.53 -17.54 3.80
C ASN A 92 26.84 -18.35 3.72
N PRO A 93 27.16 -19.15 4.75
CA PRO A 93 28.40 -19.91 4.78
C PRO A 93 28.53 -20.81 3.53
N PRO A 94 29.78 -21.10 3.09
CA PRO A 94 30.13 -21.71 1.78
C PRO A 94 29.56 -23.12 1.50
N ASN A 95 28.72 -23.64 2.38
CA ASN A 95 28.11 -24.96 2.28
C ASN A 95 26.74 -24.94 1.56
N PHE A 96 26.17 -23.78 1.26
CA PHE A 96 24.91 -23.67 0.53
C PHE A 96 25.17 -23.24 -0.91
N ARG A 97 25.52 -24.21 -1.78
CA ARG A 97 25.60 -24.03 -3.24
C ARG A 97 24.22 -23.97 -3.88
N ASN A 98 23.41 -23.05 -3.38
CA ASN A 98 22.07 -22.84 -3.87
C ASN A 98 22.17 -22.09 -5.20
N ARG A 99 21.57 -22.63 -6.26
CA ARG A 99 21.61 -22.11 -7.64
C ARG A 99 20.20 -21.75 -8.11
N TRP A 100 19.50 -20.92 -7.36
CA TRP A 100 18.09 -20.64 -7.60
C TRP A 100 17.75 -19.17 -7.39
N ALA A 101 16.65 -18.73 -8.00
CA ALA A 101 16.05 -17.44 -7.73
C ALA A 101 14.54 -17.57 -7.76
N ILE A 102 13.84 -16.70 -7.04
CA ILE A 102 12.39 -16.55 -7.07
C ILE A 102 12.07 -15.11 -7.42
N ALA A 103 11.16 -14.92 -8.37
CA ALA A 103 10.73 -13.61 -8.84
C ALA A 103 9.22 -13.48 -8.79
N SER A 104 8.72 -12.28 -8.54
CA SER A 104 7.29 -11.97 -8.58
C SER A 104 7.06 -10.53 -9.03
N SER A 105 5.91 -10.31 -9.67
CA SER A 105 5.48 -8.96 -10.05
C SER A 105 3.98 -8.90 -10.19
N VAL A 106 3.36 -7.78 -9.82
CA VAL A 106 1.94 -7.54 -10.05
C VAL A 106 1.65 -7.51 -11.56
N SER A 107 0.49 -8.03 -11.98
CA SER A 107 0.12 -7.97 -13.40
C SER A 107 -0.06 -6.52 -13.86
N GLN A 108 0.30 -6.22 -15.11
CA GLN A 108 0.18 -4.85 -15.60
C GLN A 108 -1.27 -4.41 -15.78
N ILE A 109 -2.18 -5.29 -16.19
CA ILE A 109 -3.59 -4.90 -16.31
C ILE A 109 -4.16 -4.45 -14.96
N MET A 110 -3.81 -5.15 -13.88
CA MET A 110 -4.16 -4.74 -12.52
C MET A 110 -3.53 -3.41 -12.16
N ALA A 111 -2.25 -3.24 -12.51
CA ALA A 111 -1.56 -2.02 -12.23
C ALA A 111 -2.27 -0.83 -12.89
N SER A 112 -2.42 -0.90 -14.21
CA SER A 112 -3.06 0.11 -15.05
C SER A 112 -4.49 0.42 -14.59
N SER A 113 -5.22 -0.56 -14.05
CA SER A 113 -6.56 -0.34 -13.52
C SER A 113 -6.60 0.60 -12.31
N LEU A 114 -5.63 0.49 -11.39
CA LEU A 114 -5.53 1.38 -10.24
C LEU A 114 -5.16 2.81 -10.67
N TRP A 115 -4.24 2.95 -11.63
CA TRP A 115 -3.85 4.26 -12.19
C TRP A 115 -5.00 4.96 -12.91
N SER A 116 -5.72 4.22 -13.76
CA SER A 116 -6.88 4.73 -14.49
C SER A 116 -7.93 5.30 -13.55
N TYR A 117 -8.12 4.65 -12.40
CA TYR A 117 -9.04 5.14 -11.38
C TYR A 117 -8.55 6.45 -10.74
N ASP A 118 -7.27 6.55 -10.36
CA ASP A 118 -6.73 7.73 -9.66
C ASP A 118 -6.78 8.99 -10.52
N ASN A 119 -6.32 8.89 -11.77
CA ASN A 119 -6.28 10.00 -12.73
C ASN A 119 -7.66 10.66 -12.97
N ASN A 120 -8.74 9.89 -12.86
CA ASN A 120 -10.09 10.38 -13.14
C ASN A 120 -10.78 11.01 -11.92
N LEU A 121 -10.30 10.75 -10.70
CA LEU A 121 -11.05 11.13 -9.48
C LEU A 121 -10.34 12.15 -8.59
N ALA A 122 -9.09 12.53 -8.86
CA ALA A 122 -8.41 13.67 -8.22
C ALA A 122 -8.47 13.68 -6.68
N TYR A 123 -8.43 12.51 -6.04
CA TYR A 123 -8.49 12.40 -4.59
C TYR A 123 -7.27 11.67 -4.04
N ASN A 124 -6.61 12.24 -3.02
CA ASN A 124 -5.60 11.60 -2.16
C ASN A 124 -6.23 10.46 -1.33
N LEU A 125 -6.71 9.41 -1.99
CA LEU A 125 -7.34 8.24 -1.41
C LEU A 125 -6.41 7.07 -1.58
N THR A 126 -6.04 6.41 -0.48
CA THR A 126 -5.44 5.08 -0.55
C THR A 126 -6.45 4.14 -1.20
N LEU A 127 -6.05 3.49 -2.28
CA LEU A 127 -6.89 2.51 -2.95
C LEU A 127 -6.38 1.13 -2.61
N GLY A 128 -7.27 0.27 -2.14
CA GLY A 128 -6.99 -1.13 -1.88
C GLY A 128 -8.06 -2.00 -2.49
N PHE A 129 -7.73 -3.24 -2.79
CA PHE A 129 -8.67 -4.19 -3.33
C PHE A 129 -9.57 -4.81 -2.23
N GLN A 130 -10.86 -4.97 -2.50
CA GLN A 130 -11.85 -5.56 -1.60
C GLN A 130 -12.77 -6.52 -2.36
N GLY A 131 -12.23 -7.64 -2.86
CA GLY A 131 -13.00 -8.61 -3.65
C GLY A 131 -12.37 -10.01 -3.66
N PRO A 132 -12.53 -10.80 -4.74
CA PRO A 132 -11.87 -12.10 -4.88
C PRO A 132 -10.34 -11.96 -4.76
N ILE A 133 -9.68 -13.02 -4.32
CA ILE A 133 -8.22 -12.98 -4.13
C ILE A 133 -7.56 -12.79 -5.51
N LEU A 134 -6.87 -11.66 -5.69
CA LEU A 134 -6.07 -11.42 -6.88
C LEU A 134 -4.83 -12.30 -6.86
N LEU A 135 -4.36 -12.68 -8.06
CA LEU A 135 -3.16 -13.48 -8.22
C LEU A 135 -2.08 -12.72 -8.98
N LYS A 136 -0.82 -13.01 -8.66
CA LYS A 136 0.38 -12.55 -9.38
C LYS A 136 1.26 -13.74 -9.77
N PRO A 137 2.06 -13.64 -10.85
CA PRO A 137 3.06 -14.65 -11.14
C PRO A 137 4.13 -14.69 -10.05
N LEU A 138 4.46 -15.90 -9.63
CA LEU A 138 5.59 -16.25 -8.79
C LEU A 138 6.41 -17.28 -9.57
N VAL A 139 7.61 -16.91 -10.00
CA VAL A 139 8.47 -17.76 -10.83
C VAL A 139 9.72 -18.12 -10.06
N GLN A 140 9.92 -19.40 -9.83
CA GLN A 140 11.15 -19.94 -9.29
C GLN A 140 11.98 -20.55 -10.41
N VAL A 141 13.26 -20.23 -10.44
CA VAL A 141 14.22 -20.79 -11.40
C VAL A 141 15.33 -21.46 -10.63
N GLU A 142 15.69 -22.67 -11.03
CA GLU A 142 16.87 -23.39 -10.54
C GLU A 142 17.76 -23.75 -11.72
N CYS A 143 19.04 -23.42 -11.64
CA CYS A 143 20.00 -23.66 -12.72
C CYS A 143 21.13 -24.59 -12.25
N ALA A 144 21.64 -25.41 -13.16
CA ALA A 144 22.77 -26.29 -12.92
C ALA A 144 23.58 -26.51 -14.18
N VAL A 145 24.85 -26.82 -13.99
CA VAL A 145 25.68 -27.37 -15.05
C VAL A 145 25.24 -28.81 -15.30
N SER A 146 25.03 -29.14 -16.57
CA SER A 146 24.62 -30.46 -17.03
C SER A 146 25.63 -30.94 -18.07
N GLU A 147 26.26 -32.08 -17.80
CA GLU A 147 27.04 -32.74 -18.84
C GLU A 147 26.05 -33.38 -19.83
N VAL A 148 26.29 -33.19 -21.13
CA VAL A 148 25.48 -33.84 -22.17
C VAL A 148 25.83 -35.33 -22.17
N VAL A 149 25.07 -36.13 -21.42
CA VAL A 149 25.26 -37.58 -21.33
C VAL A 149 24.32 -38.26 -22.31
N ASN A 150 24.87 -38.93 -23.33
CA ASN A 150 24.09 -39.69 -24.33
C ASN A 150 23.00 -38.88 -25.05
N SER A 151 23.27 -37.61 -25.39
CA SER A 151 22.29 -36.72 -26.05
C SER A 151 21.03 -36.47 -25.22
N ALA A 152 21.16 -36.45 -23.89
CA ALA A 152 20.08 -36.03 -22.99
C ALA A 152 20.59 -34.95 -22.04
N LEU A 153 19.75 -33.93 -21.82
CA LEU A 153 20.00 -32.90 -20.81
C LEU A 153 19.25 -33.25 -19.53
N VAL A 154 19.96 -33.20 -18.41
CA VAL A 154 19.39 -33.37 -17.07
C VAL A 154 19.11 -32.00 -16.47
N PHE A 155 17.88 -31.78 -16.02
CA PHE A 155 17.46 -30.50 -15.43
C PHE A 155 17.39 -30.60 -13.89
N PRO A 156 17.85 -29.56 -13.17
CA PRO A 156 17.88 -29.55 -11.72
C PRO A 156 16.49 -29.31 -11.10
N HIS A 157 16.27 -29.81 -9.89
CA HIS A 157 14.99 -29.67 -9.20
C HIS A 157 15.09 -29.76 -7.67
N SER A 158 16.29 -29.59 -7.12
CA SER A 158 16.55 -29.79 -5.69
C SER A 158 15.84 -28.73 -4.83
N TYR A 159 15.55 -27.57 -5.40
CA TYR A 159 14.94 -26.43 -4.73
C TYR A 159 13.55 -26.11 -5.26
N ILE A 160 13.10 -26.73 -6.34
CA ILE A 160 11.74 -26.55 -6.87
C ILE A 160 10.80 -27.54 -6.17
N PRO A 161 9.86 -27.06 -5.33
CA PRO A 161 8.96 -27.93 -4.58
C PRO A 161 7.84 -28.42 -5.48
N VAL A 162 8.03 -29.60 -6.05
CA VAL A 162 6.98 -30.23 -6.83
C VAL A 162 6.12 -31.14 -5.93
N PRO A 163 4.80 -30.90 -5.85
CA PRO A 163 3.92 -31.77 -5.08
C PRO A 163 3.95 -33.21 -5.61
N GLY A 164 4.36 -34.15 -4.77
CA GLY A 164 4.30 -35.58 -5.07
C GLY A 164 5.48 -36.17 -5.82
N ILE A 165 6.53 -35.38 -6.12
CA ILE A 165 7.78 -35.87 -6.70
C ILE A 165 8.84 -36.02 -5.61
N ASN A 166 9.56 -37.15 -5.63
CA ASN A 166 10.70 -37.37 -4.75
C ASN A 166 11.92 -36.58 -5.27
N SER A 167 12.76 -36.06 -4.38
CA SER A 167 14.00 -35.33 -4.70
C SER A 167 15.04 -36.10 -5.53
N ASN A 168 14.76 -37.33 -5.95
CA ASN A 168 15.65 -38.20 -6.72
C ASN A 168 15.22 -38.39 -8.19
N GLU A 169 14.10 -37.82 -8.61
CA GLU A 169 13.59 -37.94 -9.99
C GLU A 169 14.17 -36.86 -10.91
N SER A 170 15.20 -37.21 -11.68
CA SER A 170 15.78 -36.31 -12.67
C SER A 170 14.87 -36.14 -13.89
N TRP A 171 14.62 -34.90 -14.31
CA TRP A 171 13.98 -34.63 -15.60
C TRP A 171 15.01 -34.66 -16.72
N THR A 172 14.72 -35.45 -17.76
CA THR A 172 15.60 -35.59 -18.93
C THR A 172 14.84 -35.24 -20.19
N VAL A 173 15.50 -34.46 -21.06
CA VAL A 173 15.01 -34.14 -22.40
C VAL A 173 16.01 -34.64 -23.42
N ASP A 174 15.51 -35.37 -24.43
CA ASP A 174 16.31 -35.85 -25.56
C ASP A 174 16.72 -34.65 -26.44
N THR A 175 18.02 -34.51 -26.70
CA THR A 175 18.62 -33.38 -27.40
C THR A 175 19.00 -33.64 -28.85
N THR A 176 18.72 -34.83 -29.37
CA THR A 176 19.30 -35.37 -30.63
C THR A 176 19.03 -34.56 -31.91
N ILE A 177 18.24 -33.48 -31.88
CA ILE A 177 17.98 -32.63 -33.05
C ILE A 177 18.24 -31.15 -32.75
N ALA A 178 17.67 -30.59 -31.68
CA ALA A 178 17.72 -29.14 -31.45
C ALA A 178 19.06 -28.63 -30.89
N TRP A 179 19.77 -29.45 -30.11
CA TRP A 179 21.01 -29.02 -29.44
C TRP A 179 22.23 -29.13 -30.35
N ASP A 180 22.31 -30.21 -31.14
CA ASP A 180 23.39 -30.43 -32.09
C ASP A 180 23.33 -29.38 -33.22
N ASP A 181 22.12 -29.03 -33.68
CA ASP A 181 21.92 -27.94 -34.63
C ASP A 181 22.36 -26.59 -34.03
N ALA A 182 21.95 -26.31 -32.77
CA ALA A 182 22.33 -25.07 -32.08
C ALA A 182 23.84 -24.91 -31.90
N ILE A 183 24.57 -25.99 -31.56
CA ILE A 183 26.05 -25.96 -31.45
C ILE A 183 26.70 -25.78 -32.82
N SER A 184 26.11 -26.36 -33.88
CA SER A 184 26.71 -26.36 -35.22
C SER A 184 26.67 -25.00 -35.94
N GLU A 185 25.75 -24.10 -35.56
CA GLU A 185 25.56 -22.83 -36.26
C GLU A 185 26.69 -21.81 -36.02
N GLY A 186 27.53 -21.99 -34.99
CA GLY A 186 28.85 -21.33 -34.86
C GLY A 186 28.90 -19.79 -34.92
N SER A 187 27.76 -19.10 -34.95
CA SER A 187 27.69 -17.66 -35.21
C SER A 187 27.48 -16.81 -33.94
N SER A 188 27.03 -17.39 -32.84
CA SER A 188 26.87 -16.71 -31.55
C SER A 188 27.73 -17.36 -30.47
N ASP A 189 28.30 -16.55 -29.58
CA ASP A 189 29.10 -17.05 -28.44
C ASP A 189 28.22 -17.63 -27.32
N VAL A 190 26.90 -17.41 -27.38
CA VAL A 190 25.93 -17.98 -26.46
C VAL A 190 24.75 -18.51 -27.27
N HIS A 191 24.36 -19.75 -27.03
CA HIS A 191 23.18 -20.36 -27.63
C HIS A 191 22.18 -20.63 -26.52
N PHE A 192 20.92 -20.24 -26.72
CA PHE A 192 19.86 -20.37 -25.72
C PHE A 192 18.62 -21.02 -26.34
N ILE A 193 18.04 -22.00 -25.67
CA ILE A 193 16.84 -22.70 -26.10
C ILE A 193 15.82 -22.86 -24.97
N TRP A 194 14.54 -22.80 -25.34
CA TRP A 194 13.43 -23.20 -24.48
C TRP A 194 12.97 -24.61 -24.84
N SER A 195 12.52 -25.37 -23.85
CA SER A 195 11.95 -26.70 -24.04
C SER A 195 10.80 -26.94 -23.06
N SER A 196 9.90 -27.82 -23.43
CA SER A 196 8.89 -28.36 -22.51
C SER A 196 9.29 -29.76 -22.05
N LEU A 197 8.61 -30.23 -21.01
CA LEU A 197 8.69 -31.63 -20.61
C LEU A 197 7.84 -32.51 -21.54
N PRO A 198 8.36 -33.65 -22.00
CA PRO A 198 7.65 -34.52 -22.93
C PRO A 198 6.39 -35.20 -22.33
N ASN A 199 6.21 -35.20 -21.00
CA ASN A 199 5.10 -35.86 -20.32
C ASN A 199 4.37 -34.89 -19.35
N ASN A 200 3.07 -34.71 -19.59
CA ASN A 200 2.20 -33.68 -19.01
C ASN A 200 1.83 -33.87 -17.52
N ASN A 201 2.73 -34.33 -16.65
CA ASN A 201 2.39 -34.51 -15.23
C ASN A 201 3.55 -34.13 -14.32
N SER A 202 3.27 -33.15 -13.45
CA SER A 202 4.03 -32.79 -12.24
C SER A 202 5.47 -32.29 -12.44
N GLY A 203 5.91 -31.86 -13.62
CA GLY A 203 7.23 -31.21 -13.74
C GLY A 203 7.18 -29.68 -13.65
N PRO A 204 8.31 -28.98 -13.82
CA PRO A 204 8.39 -27.53 -13.95
C PRO A 204 7.56 -27.03 -15.12
N SER A 205 7.14 -25.78 -15.02
CA SER A 205 6.38 -25.04 -16.03
C SER A 205 7.09 -24.93 -17.37
N LEU A 206 8.42 -24.80 -17.35
CA LEU A 206 9.25 -24.58 -18.53
C LEU A 206 10.68 -25.05 -18.25
N LEU A 207 11.39 -25.46 -19.31
CA LEU A 207 12.81 -25.79 -19.26
C LEU A 207 13.60 -24.83 -20.15
N ALA A 208 14.80 -24.47 -19.70
CA ALA A 208 15.72 -23.65 -20.47
C ALA A 208 17.10 -24.31 -20.51
N ALA A 209 17.76 -24.28 -21.65
CA ALA A 209 19.13 -24.73 -21.75
C ALA A 209 19.97 -23.73 -22.56
N PHE A 210 21.23 -23.59 -22.18
CA PHE A 210 22.15 -22.70 -22.90
C PHE A 210 23.58 -23.21 -22.86
N ASN A 211 24.36 -22.77 -23.83
CA ASN A 211 25.77 -23.10 -23.99
C ASN A 211 26.57 -21.81 -24.17
N LEU A 212 27.79 -21.77 -23.61
CA LEU A 212 28.75 -20.70 -23.79
C LEU A 212 29.81 -21.17 -24.81
N ASN A 213 29.62 -20.81 -26.07
CA ASN A 213 30.58 -21.07 -27.16
C ASN A 213 31.72 -20.04 -27.13
N ASN A 214 32.39 -19.87 -25.99
CA ASN A 214 33.47 -18.91 -25.84
C ASN A 214 34.84 -19.60 -25.84
N THR A 215 35.49 -19.57 -27.01
CA THR A 215 36.85 -20.11 -27.23
C THR A 215 37.96 -19.36 -26.46
N ARG A 216 37.66 -18.25 -25.76
CA ARG A 216 38.70 -17.41 -25.12
C ARG A 216 38.91 -17.66 -23.64
N ASN A 217 37.89 -18.13 -22.91
CA ASN A 217 37.98 -18.36 -21.47
C ASN A 217 37.37 -19.72 -21.14
N SER A 218 38.22 -20.69 -20.83
CA SER A 218 37.76 -21.95 -20.27
C SER A 218 37.11 -21.69 -18.91
N PHE A 219 35.80 -21.89 -18.81
CA PHE A 219 35.05 -21.61 -17.58
C PHE A 219 35.20 -22.77 -16.61
N ASN A 220 35.83 -22.56 -15.46
CA ASN A 220 35.92 -23.61 -14.46
C ASN A 220 34.61 -23.70 -13.69
N TYR A 221 33.99 -24.88 -13.67
CA TYR A 221 32.79 -25.13 -12.89
C TYR A 221 32.95 -26.23 -11.87
N THR A 222 32.15 -26.19 -10.82
CA THR A 222 32.07 -27.29 -9.86
C THR A 222 30.78 -28.07 -10.07
N ASP A 223 30.90 -29.38 -10.27
CA ASP A 223 29.74 -30.27 -10.37
C ASP A 223 29.05 -30.47 -9.00
N ALA A 224 27.96 -31.23 -8.99
CA ALA A 224 27.21 -31.56 -7.77
C ALA A 224 28.04 -32.37 -6.74
N SER A 225 29.14 -33.01 -7.17
CA SER A 225 30.05 -33.77 -6.30
C SER A 225 31.13 -32.90 -5.67
N GLY A 226 31.21 -31.62 -6.04
CA GLY A 226 32.24 -30.70 -5.55
C GLY A 226 33.54 -30.75 -6.35
N VAL A 227 33.58 -31.45 -7.49
CA VAL A 227 34.77 -31.57 -8.36
C VAL A 227 34.79 -30.41 -9.35
N SER A 228 35.94 -29.75 -9.45
CA SER A 228 36.16 -28.69 -10.44
C SER A 228 36.48 -29.29 -11.81
N HIS A 229 35.69 -28.91 -12.79
CA HIS A 229 35.84 -29.21 -14.21
C HIS A 229 36.16 -27.93 -14.97
N THR A 230 36.73 -28.09 -16.15
CA THR A 230 36.94 -26.99 -17.08
C THR A 230 35.94 -27.16 -18.21
N GLY A 231 34.96 -26.25 -18.29
CA GLY A 231 33.92 -26.25 -19.31
C GLY A 231 34.52 -26.14 -20.70
N ASP A 232 34.00 -26.97 -21.60
CA ASP A 232 34.28 -26.98 -23.03
C ASP A 232 33.03 -26.58 -23.82
N ASN A 233 33.12 -26.56 -25.15
CA ASN A 233 31.99 -26.27 -26.03
C ASN A 233 30.85 -27.30 -25.94
N ASN A 234 31.00 -28.40 -25.20
CA ASN A 234 29.96 -29.41 -24.98
C ASN A 234 29.28 -29.25 -23.61
N THR A 235 29.72 -28.28 -22.80
CA THR A 235 29.14 -28.03 -21.49
C THR A 235 27.82 -27.30 -21.65
N ALA A 236 26.73 -27.95 -21.24
CA ALA A 236 25.41 -27.36 -21.23
C ALA A 236 25.08 -26.84 -19.84
N PHE A 237 24.35 -25.73 -19.79
CA PHE A 237 23.71 -25.26 -18.59
C PHE A 237 22.21 -25.44 -18.77
N THR A 238 21.57 -25.92 -17.71
CA THR A 238 20.14 -26.25 -17.72
C THR A 238 19.47 -25.53 -16.57
N CYS A 239 18.29 -24.99 -16.82
CA CYS A 239 17.48 -24.34 -15.82
C CYS A 239 16.05 -24.89 -15.87
N SER A 240 15.53 -25.23 -14.71
CA SER A 240 14.12 -25.55 -14.51
C SER A 240 13.40 -24.29 -14.05
N VAL A 241 12.26 -24.00 -14.66
CA VAL A 241 11.43 -22.82 -14.35
C VAL A 241 10.08 -23.32 -13.87
N ASP A 242 9.73 -23.02 -12.62
CA ASP A 242 8.42 -23.30 -12.03
C ASP A 242 7.67 -21.98 -11.81
N ALA A 243 6.56 -21.80 -12.52
CA ALA A 243 5.74 -20.61 -12.48
C ALA A 243 4.38 -20.93 -11.87
N ARG A 244 3.94 -20.10 -10.91
CA ARG A 244 2.67 -20.30 -10.20
C ARG A 244 1.91 -19.00 -9.99
N TRP A 245 0.59 -19.10 -9.88
CA TRP A 245 -0.26 -18.00 -9.47
C TRP A 245 -0.30 -17.90 -7.94
N ALA A 246 0.25 -16.81 -7.40
CA ALA A 246 0.32 -16.54 -5.97
C ALA A 246 -0.69 -15.46 -5.57
N PRO A 247 -1.41 -15.63 -4.44
CA PRO A 247 -2.33 -14.62 -3.95
C PRO A 247 -1.62 -13.32 -3.54
N VAL A 248 -2.21 -12.19 -3.93
CA VAL A 248 -1.73 -10.84 -3.62
C VAL A 248 -2.87 -9.91 -3.25
N GLN A 249 -2.63 -9.05 -2.28
CA GLN A 249 -3.44 -7.87 -2.02
C GLN A 249 -2.65 -6.65 -2.45
N MET A 250 -3.26 -5.77 -3.24
CA MET A 250 -2.57 -4.61 -3.79
C MET A 250 -3.18 -3.34 -3.21
N TRP A 251 -2.34 -2.32 -3.06
CA TRP A 251 -2.79 -0.98 -2.70
C TRP A 251 -1.85 0.09 -3.27
N MET A 252 -2.34 1.33 -3.35
CA MET A 252 -1.53 2.50 -3.73
C MET A 252 -1.84 3.70 -2.86
N LEU A 253 -0.87 4.61 -2.70
CA LEU A 253 -1.06 5.90 -2.01
C LEU A 253 -0.89 7.08 -2.97
N PRO A 254 -1.96 7.44 -3.69
CA PRO A 254 -2.00 8.64 -4.52
C PRO A 254 -1.52 9.89 -3.76
N GLY A 255 -0.53 10.57 -4.33
CA GLY A 255 0.04 11.81 -3.81
C GLY A 255 1.17 11.66 -2.77
N ASN A 256 1.37 10.48 -2.18
CA ASN A 256 2.54 10.19 -1.34
C ASN A 256 3.59 9.38 -2.10
N ASP A 257 3.15 8.45 -2.95
CA ASP A 257 4.02 7.71 -3.85
C ASP A 257 4.35 8.61 -5.05
N LEU A 258 5.53 9.23 -5.05
CA LEU A 258 5.98 10.12 -6.13
C LEU A 258 6.02 9.43 -7.50
N ASP A 259 6.14 8.10 -7.50
CA ASP A 259 6.26 7.27 -8.71
C ASP A 259 4.98 6.47 -8.99
N PHE A 260 3.86 6.75 -8.30
CA PHE A 260 2.61 5.97 -8.41
C PHE A 260 2.81 4.47 -8.23
N ARG A 261 3.71 4.12 -7.29
CA ARG A 261 4.10 2.74 -7.03
C ARG A 261 2.94 1.96 -6.44
N ILE A 262 2.69 0.79 -7.00
CA ILE A 262 1.78 -0.18 -6.40
C ILE A 262 2.52 -0.95 -5.34
N HIS A 263 1.94 -0.95 -4.15
CA HIS A 263 2.38 -1.75 -3.03
C HIS A 263 1.59 -3.04 -2.99
N GLU A 264 2.26 -4.08 -2.53
CA GLU A 264 1.66 -5.40 -2.39
C GLU A 264 1.77 -5.89 -0.95
N ILE A 265 0.78 -6.66 -0.55
CA ILE A 265 0.78 -7.47 0.66
C ILE A 265 0.52 -8.88 0.19
N THR A 266 1.50 -9.74 0.39
CA THR A 266 1.39 -11.15 0.04
C THR A 266 2.07 -11.98 1.13
N PRO A 267 1.63 -13.23 1.39
CA PRO A 267 2.41 -14.15 2.21
C PRO A 267 3.84 -14.33 1.69
N PHE A 268 4.06 -14.01 0.40
CA PHE A 268 5.33 -14.04 -0.31
C PHE A 268 5.90 -12.64 -0.54
N ASP A 269 5.66 -11.71 0.39
CA ASP A 269 6.27 -10.38 0.30
C ASP A 269 7.79 -10.56 0.42
N LEU A 270 8.47 -10.54 -0.72
CA LEU A 270 9.92 -10.70 -0.81
C LEU A 270 10.64 -9.46 -0.25
N ASP A 271 9.96 -8.31 -0.17
CA ASP A 271 10.53 -7.04 0.29
C ASP A 271 10.42 -6.89 1.82
N ASN A 272 9.31 -7.32 2.44
CA ASN A 272 9.05 -7.12 3.89
C ASN A 272 8.56 -8.36 4.66
N GLY A 273 8.47 -9.53 4.00
CA GLY A 273 7.99 -10.76 4.63
C GLY A 273 9.02 -11.40 5.58
N PRO A 274 8.57 -12.22 6.54
CA PRO A 274 9.50 -13.02 7.35
C PRO A 274 10.24 -13.99 6.43
N TYR A 275 11.56 -13.80 6.28
CA TYR A 275 12.49 -14.65 5.50
C TYR A 275 12.42 -16.16 5.80
N ASN A 276 11.62 -16.59 6.77
CA ASN A 276 11.41 -17.97 7.20
C ASN A 276 11.04 -18.92 6.05
N PHE A 277 10.38 -18.44 5.00
CA PHE A 277 10.01 -19.23 3.83
C PHE A 277 11.21 -19.65 2.96
N LEU A 278 12.25 -18.82 2.90
CA LEU A 278 13.43 -19.04 2.03
C LEU A 278 14.30 -20.19 2.51
N TRP A 279 14.16 -20.58 3.77
CA TRP A 279 14.94 -21.65 4.38
C TRP A 279 14.26 -23.02 4.24
N SER A 280 13.05 -23.09 3.68
CA SER A 280 12.33 -24.34 3.45
C SER A 280 11.50 -24.22 2.17
N PRO A 281 12.07 -24.66 1.03
CA PRO A 281 11.36 -24.75 -0.25
C PRO A 281 10.03 -25.51 -0.15
N ASP A 282 9.92 -26.47 0.78
CA ASP A 282 8.70 -27.22 1.06
C ASP A 282 7.54 -26.35 1.60
N GLN A 283 7.79 -25.08 1.93
CA GLN A 283 6.77 -24.17 2.45
C GLN A 283 6.01 -23.43 1.35
N ILE A 284 6.40 -23.50 0.06
CA ILE A 284 5.55 -22.96 -1.02
C ILE A 284 4.22 -23.71 -0.93
N PRO A 285 3.11 -23.05 -0.54
CA PRO A 285 1.84 -23.73 -0.45
C PRO A 285 1.46 -24.27 -1.82
N ASN A 286 0.50 -25.18 -1.85
CA ASN A 286 0.03 -25.80 -3.09
C ASN A 286 -0.70 -24.76 -3.97
N LEU A 287 0.10 -23.91 -4.62
CA LEU A 287 -0.32 -22.87 -5.56
C LEU A 287 -0.53 -23.51 -6.92
N GLN A 288 -1.45 -22.91 -7.68
CA GLN A 288 -1.76 -23.34 -9.03
C GLN A 288 -0.55 -23.10 -9.94
N GLN A 289 -0.04 -24.19 -10.53
CA GLN A 289 1.05 -24.13 -11.48
C GLN A 289 0.57 -23.65 -12.84
N ILE A 290 1.42 -22.88 -13.51
CA ILE A 290 1.21 -22.35 -14.85
C ILE A 290 2.00 -23.24 -15.81
N GLN A 291 1.36 -23.90 -16.75
CA GLN A 291 2.07 -24.59 -17.84
C GLN A 291 2.47 -23.56 -18.90
N ILE A 292 3.72 -23.58 -19.36
CA ILE A 292 4.22 -22.60 -20.33
C ILE A 292 4.68 -23.32 -21.59
N ASP A 293 4.04 -23.01 -22.71
CA ASP A 293 4.44 -23.47 -24.03
C ASP A 293 5.78 -22.83 -24.44
N PRO A 294 6.79 -23.60 -24.88
CA PRO A 294 8.02 -23.07 -25.46
C PRO A 294 7.81 -22.07 -26.59
N ALA A 295 6.70 -22.18 -27.33
CA ALA A 295 6.34 -21.21 -28.37
C ALA A 295 5.99 -19.83 -27.79
N TRP A 296 5.34 -19.78 -26.62
CA TRP A 296 5.16 -18.52 -25.90
C TRP A 296 6.50 -18.02 -25.35
N ALA A 297 7.29 -18.89 -24.72
CA ALA A 297 8.57 -18.50 -24.14
C ALA A 297 9.55 -17.92 -25.18
N SER A 298 9.42 -18.35 -26.43
CA SER A 298 10.18 -17.82 -27.56
C SER A 298 9.93 -16.32 -27.81
N SER A 299 8.78 -15.75 -27.41
CA SER A 299 8.56 -14.30 -27.46
C SER A 299 9.38 -13.53 -26.42
N LEU A 300 9.95 -14.20 -25.42
CA LEU A 300 10.91 -13.59 -24.51
C LEU A 300 12.33 -13.58 -25.10
N ASN A 301 12.58 -14.34 -26.17
CA ASN A 301 13.89 -14.52 -26.80
C ASN A 301 13.91 -13.91 -28.22
N VAL A 302 13.72 -12.59 -28.30
CA VAL A 302 13.66 -11.84 -29.57
C VAL A 302 14.97 -11.12 -29.85
N TYR A 303 15.16 -10.71 -31.10
CA TYR A 303 16.28 -9.86 -31.48
C TYR A 303 16.16 -8.49 -30.82
N ILE A 304 17.27 -8.01 -30.25
CA ILE A 304 17.35 -6.66 -29.72
C ILE A 304 17.33 -5.67 -30.89
N SER A 305 16.54 -4.60 -30.76
CA SER A 305 16.45 -3.53 -31.75
C SER A 305 17.84 -3.08 -32.22
N ASN A 306 18.06 -3.12 -33.54
CA ASN A 306 19.33 -2.80 -34.23
C ASN A 306 20.44 -3.86 -34.13
N SER A 307 20.15 -5.06 -33.60
CA SER A 307 21.04 -6.20 -33.65
C SER A 307 20.41 -7.36 -34.42
N THR A 308 21.16 -7.96 -35.34
CA THR A 308 20.74 -9.14 -36.10
C THR A 308 21.25 -10.44 -35.49
N THR A 309 22.05 -10.37 -34.41
CA THR A 309 22.81 -11.51 -33.88
C THR A 309 22.69 -11.68 -32.39
N THR A 310 22.03 -10.76 -31.68
CA THR A 310 21.89 -10.85 -30.22
C THR A 310 20.43 -10.96 -29.83
N LEU A 311 20.10 -12.10 -29.25
CA LEU A 311 18.79 -12.30 -28.65
C LEU A 311 18.80 -11.84 -27.19
N THR A 312 17.61 -11.48 -26.68
CA THR A 312 17.41 -10.99 -25.31
C THR A 312 17.88 -11.97 -24.25
N MET A 313 17.59 -13.28 -24.37
CA MET A 313 18.03 -14.27 -23.37
C MET A 313 19.53 -14.55 -23.42
N GLU A 314 20.10 -14.56 -24.62
CA GLU A 314 21.55 -14.68 -24.78
C GLU A 314 22.28 -13.50 -24.13
N GLN A 315 21.72 -12.28 -24.20
CA GLN A 315 22.29 -11.13 -23.50
C GLN A 315 22.19 -11.24 -21.98
N ILE A 316 21.12 -11.78 -21.43
CA ILE A 316 21.01 -12.01 -19.98
C ILE A 316 22.12 -12.94 -19.50
N VAL A 317 22.38 -14.02 -20.26
CA VAL A 317 23.49 -14.93 -19.98
C VAL A 317 24.84 -14.22 -20.08
N ARG A 318 25.07 -13.41 -21.11
CA ARG A 318 26.32 -12.64 -21.28
C ARG A 318 26.54 -11.59 -20.19
N ILE A 319 25.50 -10.89 -19.77
CA ILE A 319 25.57 -9.93 -18.67
C ILE A 319 25.91 -10.67 -17.38
N SER A 320 25.29 -11.83 -17.14
CA SER A 320 25.61 -12.67 -15.98
C SER A 320 27.06 -13.14 -16.00
N GLU A 321 27.59 -13.54 -17.17
CA GLU A 321 29.00 -13.91 -17.36
C GLU A 321 29.93 -12.72 -17.08
N TYR A 322 29.62 -11.55 -17.65
CA TYR A 322 30.39 -10.32 -17.49
C TYR A 322 30.44 -9.90 -16.02
N MET A 323 29.29 -9.86 -15.34
CA MET A 323 29.19 -9.48 -13.94
C MET A 323 29.95 -10.45 -13.04
N ASN A 324 29.87 -11.75 -13.31
CA ASN A 324 30.62 -12.77 -12.57
C ASN A 324 32.14 -12.58 -12.73
N ALA A 325 32.61 -12.12 -13.90
CA ALA A 325 34.03 -11.88 -14.15
C ALA A 325 34.55 -10.58 -13.51
N ASP A 326 33.73 -9.52 -13.47
CA ASP A 326 34.14 -8.18 -12.99
C ASP A 326 34.08 -8.05 -11.47
N ALA A 327 33.04 -8.62 -10.85
CA ALA A 327 32.79 -8.42 -9.42
C ALA A 327 33.94 -8.94 -8.54
N TRP A 328 34.63 -10.02 -8.95
CA TRP A 328 35.73 -10.63 -8.19
C TRP A 328 36.61 -11.41 -9.18
N SER A 329 37.94 -11.29 -9.14
CA SER A 329 38.86 -12.10 -9.97
C SER A 329 38.81 -13.63 -9.73
N TYR A 330 37.75 -14.14 -9.09
CA TYR A 330 37.47 -15.52 -8.71
C TYR A 330 35.96 -15.89 -8.77
N GLY A 331 35.14 -15.20 -9.57
CA GLY A 331 33.69 -15.48 -9.66
C GLY A 331 33.39 -16.98 -9.82
N THR A 332 32.53 -17.52 -8.97
CA THR A 332 32.23 -18.96 -8.95
C THR A 332 31.10 -19.30 -9.93
N THR A 333 31.01 -20.56 -10.37
CA THR A 333 29.87 -20.98 -11.20
C THR A 333 28.54 -20.85 -10.49
N ASP A 334 28.54 -20.98 -9.17
CA ASP A 334 27.33 -20.85 -8.38
C ASP A 334 26.79 -19.40 -8.46
N GLU A 335 27.67 -18.39 -8.42
CA GLU A 335 27.31 -16.98 -8.64
C GLU A 335 26.77 -16.70 -10.04
N PHE A 336 27.49 -17.16 -11.07
CA PHE A 336 27.03 -17.03 -12.45
C PHE A 336 25.64 -17.63 -12.64
N LEU A 337 25.40 -18.85 -12.15
CA LEU A 337 24.10 -19.52 -12.29
C LEU A 337 23.00 -18.87 -11.46
N ASN A 338 23.33 -18.24 -10.33
CA ASN A 338 22.37 -17.44 -9.57
C ASN A 338 21.94 -16.18 -10.34
N LEU A 339 22.89 -15.48 -10.98
CA LEU A 339 22.58 -14.32 -11.82
C LEU A 339 21.72 -14.73 -13.03
N VAL A 340 22.02 -15.86 -13.66
CA VAL A 340 21.20 -16.40 -14.75
C VAL A 340 19.81 -16.78 -14.25
N ALA A 341 19.71 -17.47 -13.11
CA ALA A 341 18.42 -17.84 -12.51
C ALA A 341 17.57 -16.59 -12.19
N ALA A 342 18.18 -15.55 -11.62
CA ALA A 342 17.51 -14.29 -11.32
C ALA A 342 17.05 -13.58 -12.59
N GLY A 343 17.92 -13.46 -13.60
CA GLY A 343 17.58 -12.86 -14.90
C GLY A 343 16.45 -13.59 -15.62
N LEU A 344 16.51 -14.92 -15.68
CA LEU A 344 15.46 -15.75 -16.27
C LEU A 344 14.15 -15.64 -15.48
N GLY A 345 14.21 -15.73 -14.15
CA GLY A 345 13.04 -15.63 -13.29
C GLY A 345 12.35 -14.27 -13.43
N MET A 346 13.13 -13.19 -13.45
CA MET A 346 12.64 -11.84 -13.68
C MET A 346 11.96 -11.68 -15.05
N MET A 347 12.58 -12.17 -16.12
CA MET A 347 12.00 -12.06 -17.46
C MET A 347 10.71 -12.88 -17.62
N VAL A 348 10.69 -14.12 -17.14
CA VAL A 348 9.49 -14.96 -17.23
C VAL A 348 8.38 -14.37 -16.37
N THR A 349 8.69 -13.90 -15.16
CA THR A 349 7.73 -13.20 -14.29
C THR A 349 7.17 -11.97 -14.97
N ASP A 350 8.02 -11.14 -15.59
CA ASP A 350 7.57 -9.93 -16.26
C ASP A 350 6.70 -10.25 -17.48
N GLY A 351 7.09 -11.25 -18.26
CA GLY A 351 6.30 -11.73 -19.40
C GLY A 351 4.92 -12.21 -18.99
N LEU A 352 4.84 -13.01 -17.91
CA LEU A 352 3.56 -13.48 -17.35
C LEU A 352 2.73 -12.31 -16.78
N ALA A 353 3.36 -11.32 -16.16
CA ALA A 353 2.68 -10.14 -15.65
C ALA A 353 2.09 -9.26 -16.77
N ARG A 354 2.56 -9.38 -18.01
CA ARG A 354 2.03 -8.68 -19.19
C ARG A 354 0.92 -9.45 -19.91
N LEU A 355 0.58 -10.65 -19.45
CA LEU A 355 -0.61 -11.35 -19.96
C LEU A 355 -1.85 -10.47 -19.78
N SER A 356 -2.80 -10.61 -20.71
CA SER A 356 -4.05 -9.84 -20.71
C SER A 356 -3.88 -8.33 -20.85
N TRP A 357 -2.72 -7.84 -21.33
CA TRP A 357 -2.56 -6.40 -21.62
C TRP A 357 -3.66 -5.86 -22.53
N SER A 358 -4.10 -6.65 -23.51
CA SER A 358 -5.14 -6.26 -24.48
C SER A 358 -6.57 -6.46 -23.98
N ASP A 359 -6.77 -7.01 -22.80
CA ASP A 359 -8.12 -7.24 -22.28
C ASP A 359 -8.77 -5.91 -21.88
N GLN A 360 -10.07 -5.83 -22.12
CA GLN A 360 -10.82 -4.61 -21.84
C GLN A 360 -11.06 -4.48 -20.34
N LEU A 361 -10.66 -3.33 -19.80
CA LEU A 361 -10.98 -2.92 -18.45
C LEU A 361 -12.22 -2.03 -18.51
N VAL A 362 -13.26 -2.38 -17.75
CA VAL A 362 -14.51 -1.65 -17.74
C VAL A 362 -14.87 -1.26 -16.32
N ALA A 363 -15.18 0.01 -16.05
CA ALA A 363 -15.67 0.44 -14.74
C ALA A 363 -17.17 0.66 -14.75
N LEU A 364 -17.84 0.21 -13.70
CA LEU A 364 -19.23 0.56 -13.43
C LEU A 364 -19.30 1.98 -12.87
N VAL A 365 -19.85 2.88 -13.66
CA VAL A 365 -20.06 4.28 -13.29
C VAL A 365 -21.52 4.47 -12.91
N THR A 366 -21.73 4.90 -11.67
CA THR A 366 -23.02 5.35 -11.15
C THR A 366 -23.00 6.86 -11.07
N ASP A 367 -23.48 7.55 -12.10
CA ASP A 367 -23.69 9.00 -12.02
C ASP A 367 -25.02 9.27 -11.29
N ASN A 368 -25.00 10.19 -10.33
CA ASN A 368 -26.20 10.68 -9.65
C ASN A 368 -27.20 11.34 -10.61
N SER A 369 -26.75 11.77 -11.80
CA SER A 369 -27.58 12.42 -12.82
C SER A 369 -28.28 11.44 -13.77
N SER A 370 -27.74 10.23 -13.95
CA SER A 370 -28.33 9.19 -14.79
C SER A 370 -29.13 8.19 -13.94
N SER A 371 -30.37 7.93 -14.31
CA SER A 371 -31.23 6.95 -13.62
C SER A 371 -30.77 5.50 -13.78
N SER A 372 -29.74 5.26 -14.59
CA SER A 372 -29.23 3.93 -14.92
C SER A 372 -27.71 3.93 -14.81
N PRO A 373 -27.11 2.91 -14.15
CA PRO A 373 -25.67 2.73 -14.16
C PRO A 373 -25.21 2.40 -15.57
N TYR A 374 -24.00 2.83 -15.92
CA TYR A 374 -23.38 2.51 -17.19
C TYR A 374 -21.95 2.06 -16.99
N LEU A 375 -21.42 1.37 -17.98
CA LEU A 375 -20.07 0.85 -18.00
C LEU A 375 -19.18 1.78 -18.86
N ALA A 376 -18.12 2.31 -18.26
CA ALA A 376 -17.10 3.09 -18.95
C ALA A 376 -15.94 2.18 -19.34
N ASN A 377 -15.60 2.14 -20.62
CA ASN A 377 -14.49 1.35 -21.13
C ASN A 377 -13.17 2.14 -21.00
N PHE A 378 -12.14 1.47 -20.50
CA PHE A 378 -10.77 1.98 -20.52
C PHE A 378 -10.06 1.21 -21.63
N GLY A 379 -9.74 1.91 -22.72
CA GLY A 379 -9.05 1.31 -23.85
C GLY A 379 -7.66 0.77 -23.46
N ASN A 380 -6.99 0.13 -24.40
CA ASN A 380 -5.76 -0.65 -24.21
C ASN A 380 -4.56 0.13 -23.61
N ASN A 381 -4.65 1.46 -23.49
CA ASN A 381 -3.64 2.34 -22.89
C ASN A 381 -4.20 3.12 -21.67
N ALA A 382 -5.17 2.55 -20.95
CA ALA A 382 -5.84 3.24 -19.83
C ALA A 382 -6.55 4.56 -20.22
N SER A 383 -6.64 4.89 -21.51
CA SER A 383 -7.39 6.05 -22.00
C SER A 383 -8.88 5.74 -21.97
N LEU A 384 -9.67 6.64 -21.37
CA LEU A 384 -11.12 6.50 -21.31
C LEU A 384 -11.69 6.46 -22.74
N ASP A 385 -12.13 5.28 -23.18
CA ASP A 385 -12.86 5.14 -24.43
C ASP A 385 -14.33 5.42 -24.13
N ALA A 386 -14.90 6.40 -24.81
CA ALA A 386 -16.23 6.93 -24.52
C ALA A 386 -17.36 5.96 -24.90
N THR A 387 -17.05 4.68 -25.20
CA THR A 387 -18.04 3.63 -25.42
C THR A 387 -18.72 3.31 -24.09
N ILE A 388 -19.95 3.80 -23.96
CA ILE A 388 -20.86 3.51 -22.87
C ILE A 388 -21.50 2.15 -23.13
N LEU A 389 -21.16 1.14 -22.32
CA LEU A 389 -21.85 -0.14 -22.33
C LEU A 389 -23.01 -0.11 -21.31
N ASP A 390 -24.09 -0.85 -21.59
CA ASP A 390 -25.20 -0.96 -20.65
C ASP A 390 -24.77 -1.93 -19.52
N ALA A 391 -25.02 -1.57 -18.25
CA ALA A 391 -24.68 -2.41 -17.11
C ALA A 391 -25.37 -3.78 -17.14
N SER A 392 -26.45 -3.94 -17.92
CA SER A 392 -27.07 -5.25 -18.18
C SER A 392 -26.20 -6.20 -19.03
N GLN A 393 -25.09 -5.72 -19.59
CA GLN A 393 -24.12 -6.50 -20.37
C GLN A 393 -22.96 -7.07 -19.53
N ILE A 394 -22.97 -6.85 -18.20
CA ILE A 394 -21.98 -7.50 -17.32
C ILE A 394 -22.20 -9.00 -17.41
N ASP A 395 -21.19 -9.70 -17.95
CA ASP A 395 -21.17 -11.16 -17.99
C ASP A 395 -20.75 -11.69 -16.60
N PRO A 396 -21.43 -12.71 -16.04
CA PRO A 396 -20.99 -13.35 -14.81
C PRO A 396 -19.57 -13.92 -14.87
N ASP A 397 -19.01 -14.18 -16.05
CA ASP A 397 -17.65 -14.70 -16.23
C ASP A 397 -16.56 -13.61 -16.15
N TRP A 398 -16.95 -12.33 -16.05
CA TRP A 398 -16.00 -11.23 -15.87
C TRP A 398 -15.41 -11.21 -14.47
N LEU A 399 -14.13 -10.84 -14.37
CA LEU A 399 -13.46 -10.68 -13.09
C LEU A 399 -13.87 -9.35 -12.47
N GLU A 400 -14.72 -9.40 -11.43
CA GLU A 400 -15.09 -8.24 -10.63
C GLU A 400 -13.95 -7.82 -9.68
N MET A 401 -13.66 -6.53 -9.72
CA MET A 401 -12.60 -5.86 -9.01
C MET A 401 -13.18 -4.70 -8.21
N ASP A 402 -13.39 -4.95 -6.92
CA ASP A 402 -13.93 -3.95 -6.01
C ASP A 402 -12.79 -3.15 -5.39
N PHE A 403 -12.78 -1.83 -5.61
CA PHE A 403 -11.83 -0.94 -4.95
C PHE A 403 -12.45 -0.33 -3.70
N ALA A 404 -11.75 -0.54 -2.58
CA ALA A 404 -11.99 0.14 -1.34
C ALA A 404 -11.05 1.35 -1.25
N SER A 405 -11.63 2.53 -1.15
CA SER A 405 -10.84 3.70 -0.78
C SER A 405 -10.73 3.82 0.72
N SER A 406 -9.55 4.21 1.20
CA SER A 406 -9.35 4.72 2.54
C SER A 406 -8.70 6.09 2.48
N ARG A 407 -9.09 6.98 3.40
CA ARG A 407 -8.50 8.32 3.52
C ARG A 407 -7.41 8.28 4.56
N LEU A 408 -6.18 8.58 4.16
CA LEU A 408 -5.13 8.95 5.12
C LEU A 408 -5.49 10.33 5.69
N GLY A 409 -6.15 10.33 6.83
CA GLY A 409 -6.56 11.54 7.50
C GLY A 409 -6.81 11.32 8.97
N TRP A 410 -6.68 12.39 9.74
CA TRP A 410 -7.13 12.42 11.11
C TRP A 410 -8.66 12.51 11.09
N SER A 411 -9.34 11.38 11.27
CA SER A 411 -10.78 11.35 11.43
C SER A 411 -11.16 11.28 12.91
N TYR A 412 -12.25 11.95 13.27
CA TYR A 412 -12.86 11.80 14.59
C TYR A 412 -13.90 10.68 14.50
N GLY A 413 -13.52 9.47 14.88
CA GLY A 413 -14.43 8.33 14.97
C GLY A 413 -15.14 8.25 16.33
N LEU A 414 -16.44 7.95 16.35
CA LEU A 414 -17.19 7.68 17.59
C LEU A 414 -16.99 6.25 18.13
N THR A 415 -16.08 5.48 17.53
CA THR A 415 -15.86 4.06 17.82
C THR A 415 -15.13 3.79 19.13
N GLY A 416 -14.44 4.78 19.72
CA GLY A 416 -13.69 4.62 20.97
C GLY A 416 -14.53 4.72 22.24
N ALA A 417 -14.28 3.85 23.23
CA ALA A 417 -14.96 3.87 24.53
C ALA A 417 -14.82 5.23 25.25
N THR A 418 -13.64 5.86 25.19
CA THR A 418 -13.38 7.17 25.78
C THR A 418 -14.19 8.28 25.11
N ILE A 419 -14.35 8.22 23.79
CA ILE A 419 -15.16 9.20 23.04
C ILE A 419 -16.64 9.01 23.35
N LYS A 420 -17.12 7.76 23.41
CA LYS A 420 -18.50 7.47 23.84
C LYS A 420 -18.77 7.98 25.25
N PHE A 421 -17.81 7.81 26.18
CA PHE A 421 -17.91 8.35 27.53
C PHE A 421 -17.91 9.89 27.55
N ALA A 422 -16.99 10.53 26.83
CA ALA A 422 -16.94 11.99 26.72
C ALA A 422 -18.23 12.56 26.13
N LEU A 423 -18.78 11.92 25.09
CA LEU A 423 -20.03 12.31 24.45
C LEU A 423 -21.22 12.12 25.39
N ALA A 424 -21.24 11.06 26.20
CA ALA A 424 -22.25 10.86 27.24
C ALA A 424 -22.19 11.96 28.32
N VAL A 425 -21.00 12.34 28.78
CA VAL A 425 -20.83 13.46 29.73
C VAL A 425 -21.31 14.78 29.13
N LEU A 426 -21.02 15.02 27.84
CA LEU A 426 -21.41 16.25 27.15
C LEU A 426 -22.93 16.33 26.95
N VAL A 427 -23.58 15.21 26.62
CA VAL A 427 -25.05 15.11 26.56
C VAL A 427 -25.67 15.31 27.95
N LEU A 428 -25.10 14.72 29.00
CA LEU A 428 -25.57 14.94 30.37
C LEU A 428 -25.49 16.42 30.77
N HIS A 429 -24.40 17.10 30.42
CA HIS A 429 -24.22 18.52 30.69
C HIS A 429 -25.26 19.37 29.93
N LEU A 430 -25.52 19.04 28.66
CA LEU A 430 -26.55 19.70 27.87
C LEU A 430 -27.94 19.55 28.52
N ILE A 431 -28.28 18.35 28.99
CA ILE A 431 -29.53 18.08 29.71
C ILE A 431 -29.61 18.94 30.98
N MET A 432 -28.55 18.96 31.79
CA MET A 432 -28.50 19.78 33.00
C MET A 432 -28.67 21.27 32.70
N ALA A 433 -28.04 21.78 31.64
CA ALA A 433 -28.18 23.16 31.20
C ALA A 433 -29.61 23.48 30.74
N VAL A 434 -30.25 22.59 29.96
CA VAL A 434 -31.65 22.76 29.54
C VAL A 434 -32.60 22.75 30.74
N PHE A 435 -32.41 21.82 31.70
CA PHE A 435 -33.20 21.79 32.92
C PHE A 435 -33.00 23.07 33.74
N HIS A 436 -31.77 23.50 33.95
CA HIS A 436 -31.45 24.72 34.70
C HIS A 436 -32.07 25.96 34.04
N THR A 437 -31.92 26.11 32.73
CA THR A 437 -32.56 27.19 31.97
C THR A 437 -34.09 27.10 32.04
N GLY A 438 -34.65 25.89 31.94
CA GLY A 438 -36.09 25.66 32.06
C GLY A 438 -36.63 26.03 33.45
N ILE A 439 -35.89 25.73 34.51
CA ILE A 439 -36.21 26.16 35.88
C ILE A 439 -36.14 27.69 35.97
N ILE A 440 -35.05 28.31 35.52
CA ILE A 440 -34.90 29.77 35.60
C ILE A 440 -36.01 30.51 34.84
N VAL A 441 -36.35 30.05 33.63
CA VAL A 441 -37.38 30.69 32.79
C VAL A 441 -38.79 30.34 33.26
N GLY A 442 -39.02 29.12 33.74
CA GLY A 442 -40.34 28.60 34.13
C GLY A 442 -40.76 28.96 35.56
N SER A 443 -39.80 29.16 36.47
CA SER A 443 -40.06 29.62 37.82
C SER A 443 -40.48 31.09 37.80
N ARG A 444 -41.80 31.32 37.83
CA ARG A 444 -42.38 32.67 37.99
C ARG A 444 -41.97 33.36 39.30
N ASP A 445 -41.57 32.58 40.30
CA ASP A 445 -40.93 33.08 41.52
C ASP A 445 -39.42 33.11 41.31
N VAL A 446 -39.01 34.23 40.72
CA VAL A 446 -37.62 34.56 40.44
C VAL A 446 -36.80 34.42 41.73
N TRP A 447 -35.71 33.65 41.68
CA TRP A 447 -34.60 33.72 42.67
C TRP A 447 -33.86 35.07 42.61
N THR A 448 -34.56 36.16 42.27
CA THR A 448 -34.11 37.51 42.56
C THR A 448 -34.41 37.73 44.02
N THR A 449 -33.37 38.06 44.77
CA THR A 449 -33.53 38.57 46.13
C THR A 449 -34.57 39.70 46.08
N THR A 450 -35.66 39.57 46.85
CA THR A 450 -36.71 40.61 46.97
C THR A 450 -36.20 41.90 47.61
N SER A 451 -34.89 41.99 47.87
CA SER A 451 -34.21 43.14 48.42
C SER A 451 -34.19 44.32 47.46
N TRP A 452 -34.34 44.11 46.15
CA TRP A 452 -34.37 45.18 45.15
C TRP A 452 -35.28 44.80 43.99
N ARG A 453 -36.43 45.47 43.88
CA ARG A 453 -37.39 45.24 42.80
C ARG A 453 -36.98 45.93 41.51
N SER A 454 -36.09 46.93 41.60
CA SER A 454 -35.48 47.59 40.45
C SER A 454 -34.10 48.16 40.78
N MET A 455 -33.28 48.36 39.74
CA MET A 455 -32.00 49.08 39.84
C MET A 455 -32.18 50.51 40.38
N GLY A 456 -33.35 51.11 40.19
CA GLY A 456 -33.70 52.43 40.74
C GLY A 456 -33.79 52.44 42.26
N GLU A 457 -34.27 51.37 42.88
CA GLU A 457 -34.31 51.25 44.36
C GLU A 457 -32.90 51.16 44.95
N LEU A 458 -32.01 50.40 44.29
CA LEU A 458 -30.59 50.35 44.66
C LEU A 458 -29.92 51.71 44.51
N LEU A 459 -30.19 52.44 43.41
CA LEU A 459 -29.62 53.76 43.16
C LEU A 459 -30.11 54.80 44.18
N VAL A 460 -31.41 54.82 44.49
CA VAL A 460 -31.98 55.73 45.50
C VAL A 460 -31.39 55.41 46.87
N LEU A 461 -31.25 54.14 47.22
CA LEU A 461 -30.61 53.76 48.48
C LEU A 461 -29.14 54.22 48.50
N ALA A 462 -28.40 54.03 47.40
CA ALA A 462 -27.01 54.47 47.28
C ALA A 462 -26.85 55.99 47.39
N ILE A 463 -27.76 56.78 46.79
CA ILE A 463 -27.76 58.25 46.90
C ILE A 463 -28.02 58.69 48.34
N ASN A 464 -28.92 58.00 49.04
CA ASN A 464 -29.23 58.31 50.44
C ASN A 464 -28.18 57.75 51.42
N SER A 465 -27.20 56.99 50.95
CA SER A 465 -26.16 56.42 51.81
C SER A 465 -25.01 57.39 52.02
N ASP A 466 -24.42 57.39 53.21
CA ASP A 466 -23.24 58.19 53.49
C ASP A 466 -22.02 57.67 52.69
N CYS A 467 -21.17 58.60 52.25
CA CYS A 467 -19.94 58.25 51.56
C CYS A 467 -19.04 57.40 52.46
N SER A 468 -18.75 56.17 52.05
CA SER A 468 -17.79 55.32 52.76
C SER A 468 -16.37 55.83 52.54
N GLU A 469 -15.59 55.98 53.61
CA GLU A 469 -14.17 56.34 53.53
C GLU A 469 -13.36 55.37 52.66
N LYS A 470 -13.79 54.10 52.59
CA LYS A 470 -13.12 53.05 51.81
C LYS A 470 -13.34 53.14 50.32
N LEU A 471 -14.33 53.93 49.90
CA LEU A 471 -14.59 54.24 48.51
C LEU A 471 -14.10 55.66 48.16
N GLN A 472 -13.38 56.33 49.07
CA GLN A 472 -12.72 57.59 48.73
C GLN A 472 -11.76 57.38 47.55
N ASN A 473 -11.71 58.39 46.67
CA ASN A 473 -10.93 58.39 45.43
C ASN A 473 -11.43 57.44 44.32
N THR A 474 -12.60 56.80 44.46
CA THR A 474 -13.21 56.02 43.38
C THR A 474 -13.95 56.87 42.33
N CYS A 475 -14.10 58.18 42.57
CA CYS A 475 -14.78 59.13 41.69
C CYS A 475 -14.09 59.33 40.32
N ALA A 476 -12.82 58.92 40.18
CA ALA A 476 -12.06 58.99 38.93
C ALA A 476 -12.04 57.65 38.16
N GLY A 477 -12.85 56.68 38.59
CA GLY A 477 -12.89 55.33 38.05
C GLY A 477 -12.35 54.28 39.01
N ILE A 478 -12.90 53.06 38.95
CA ILE A 478 -12.52 51.94 39.82
C ILE A 478 -11.58 51.03 39.01
N ASN A 479 -10.27 51.20 39.19
CA ASN A 479 -9.26 50.38 38.49
C ASN A 479 -8.88 49.09 39.24
N LEU A 480 -9.26 48.97 40.51
CA LEU A 480 -8.95 47.81 41.34
C LEU A 480 -10.15 46.86 41.41
N SER A 481 -9.97 45.63 40.93
CA SER A 481 -10.99 44.56 41.04
C SER A 481 -11.38 44.26 42.49
N SER A 482 -10.47 44.48 43.43
CA SER A 482 -10.71 44.31 44.88
C SER A 482 -11.74 45.30 45.45
N THR A 483 -11.97 46.44 44.80
CA THR A 483 -13.02 47.39 45.17
C THR A 483 -14.41 46.83 44.84
N TRP A 484 -14.55 46.10 43.73
CA TRP A 484 -15.80 45.44 43.32
C TRP A 484 -16.17 44.23 44.20
N GLN A 485 -15.18 43.64 44.88
CA GLN A 485 -15.38 42.49 45.76
C GLN A 485 -15.81 42.88 47.18
N LYS A 486 -15.89 44.19 47.50
CA LYS A 486 -16.33 44.65 48.81
C LYS A 486 -17.81 44.33 49.02
N LYS A 487 -18.12 43.60 50.09
CA LYS A 487 -19.50 43.27 50.45
C LYS A 487 -20.22 44.54 50.91
N LEU A 488 -21.42 44.77 50.38
CA LEU A 488 -22.31 45.83 50.85
C LEU A 488 -23.39 45.24 51.73
N LYS A 489 -23.64 45.84 52.89
CA LYS A 489 -24.73 45.48 53.80
C LYS A 489 -25.68 46.65 53.94
N ILE A 490 -26.98 46.39 53.97
CA ILE A 490 -27.97 47.42 54.30
C ILE A 490 -28.12 47.47 55.82
N ARG A 491 -28.03 48.67 56.40
CA ARG A 491 -28.39 48.89 57.81
C ARG A 491 -29.18 50.18 57.96
N GLU A 492 -29.96 50.24 59.02
CA GLU A 492 -30.61 51.47 59.45
C GLU A 492 -29.52 52.39 60.06
N THR A 493 -29.24 53.51 59.41
CA THR A 493 -28.18 54.45 59.83
C THR A 493 -28.71 55.46 60.85
N THR A 494 -29.97 55.90 60.69
CA THR A 494 -30.71 56.73 61.63
C THR A 494 -32.17 56.25 61.70
N GLU A 495 -32.92 56.65 62.73
CA GLU A 495 -34.29 56.17 62.96
C GLU A 495 -35.19 56.42 61.72
N GLY A 496 -35.63 55.33 61.08
CA GLY A 496 -36.42 55.34 59.86
C GLY A 496 -35.64 55.47 58.55
N HIS A 497 -34.31 55.43 58.56
CA HIS A 497 -33.45 55.68 57.40
C HIS A 497 -32.50 54.50 57.10
N LEU A 498 -32.65 53.91 55.92
CA LEU A 498 -31.81 52.80 55.44
C LEU A 498 -30.66 53.31 54.57
N GLY A 499 -29.45 52.79 54.78
CA GLY A 499 -28.28 53.06 53.96
C GLY A 499 -27.49 51.79 53.62
N LEU A 500 -26.71 51.86 52.54
CA LEU A 500 -25.68 50.91 52.14
C LEU A 500 -24.40 51.20 52.92
N ILE A 501 -23.92 50.19 53.64
CA ILE A 501 -22.66 50.24 54.38
C ILE A 501 -21.70 49.23 53.75
N VAL A 502 -20.49 49.67 53.46
CA VAL A 502 -19.41 48.79 52.98
C VAL A 502 -18.88 47.99 54.18
N ASP A 503 -19.05 46.67 54.13
CA ASP A 503 -18.68 45.74 55.19
C ASP A 503 -17.17 45.71 55.42
N ASP A 504 -16.75 45.62 56.69
CA ASP A 504 -15.37 45.38 57.05
C ASP A 504 -15.13 43.88 57.20
N ASP A 505 -14.23 43.33 56.38
CA ASP A 505 -13.68 41.99 56.61
C ASP A 505 -12.41 42.07 57.50
N ALA A 506 -12.38 43.01 58.47
CA ALA A 506 -11.28 43.17 59.42
C ALA A 506 -11.81 43.24 60.86
N VAL A 507 -11.76 42.09 61.54
CA VAL A 507 -11.61 41.86 62.98
C VAL A 507 -12.60 42.58 63.92
N ASP A 508 -13.27 41.79 64.78
CA ASP A 508 -14.06 42.25 65.94
C ASP A 508 -13.20 43.03 66.97
N ASP A 509 -12.65 44.18 66.60
CA ASP A 509 -12.03 45.11 67.52
C ASP A 509 -12.89 46.36 67.67
N VAL A 510 -13.30 46.54 68.92
CA VAL A 510 -14.14 47.62 69.42
C VAL A 510 -13.41 48.95 69.29
N GLU A 511 -13.80 49.77 68.31
CA GLU A 511 -13.56 51.21 68.32
C GLU A 511 -14.84 51.93 68.81
N PRO A 512 -14.76 52.87 69.79
CA PRO A 512 -15.94 53.49 70.38
C PRO A 512 -16.42 54.66 69.53
N GLY A 513 -16.91 54.36 68.33
CA GLY A 513 -17.80 55.23 67.56
C GLY A 513 -19.24 55.02 68.03
N ILE A 514 -20.00 56.11 68.20
CA ILE A 514 -21.36 56.14 68.76
C ILE A 514 -22.25 55.07 68.08
N ARG A 515 -22.50 53.96 68.79
CA ARG A 515 -23.54 53.00 68.43
C ARG A 515 -24.89 53.64 68.72
N LEU A 516 -25.45 54.39 67.77
CA LEU A 516 -26.90 54.53 67.71
C LEU A 516 -27.45 53.12 67.49
N GLY A 517 -28.15 52.59 68.49
CA GLY A 517 -28.70 51.23 68.50
C GLY A 517 -29.80 51.05 67.46
N GLY A 518 -29.43 51.03 66.18
CA GLY A 518 -30.31 50.68 65.08
C GLY A 518 -30.65 49.19 65.14
N GLU A 519 -31.94 48.90 65.16
CA GLU A 519 -32.49 47.55 65.15
C GLU A 519 -32.11 46.85 63.82
N LYS A 520 -31.90 45.52 63.83
CA LYS A 520 -31.74 44.80 62.55
C LYS A 520 -33.03 44.96 61.75
N PRO A 521 -32.97 45.31 60.45
CA PRO A 521 -34.17 45.45 59.65
C PRO A 521 -34.96 44.14 59.63
N VAL A 522 -36.25 44.22 59.95
CA VAL A 522 -37.13 43.05 60.00
C VAL A 522 -37.69 42.80 58.60
N PRO A 523 -37.55 41.57 58.04
CA PRO A 523 -38.13 41.24 56.74
C PRO A 523 -39.63 41.58 56.69
N GLY A 524 -40.06 42.33 55.67
CA GLY A 524 -41.46 42.72 55.48
C GLY A 524 -41.90 44.03 56.15
N LYS A 525 -41.05 44.67 56.98
CA LYS A 525 -41.33 46.00 57.52
C LYS A 525 -40.94 47.07 56.48
N LEU A 526 -41.90 47.94 56.11
CA LEU A 526 -41.65 49.10 55.25
C LEU A 526 -41.01 50.20 56.08
N TYR A 527 -39.81 50.64 55.69
CA TYR A 527 -39.10 51.75 56.30
C TYR A 527 -39.18 52.95 55.35
N GLY A 528 -39.70 54.06 55.86
CA GLY A 528 -39.97 55.28 55.08
C GLY A 528 -41.35 55.30 54.44
N ARG A 529 -42.01 56.46 54.47
CA ARG A 529 -43.26 56.76 53.78
C ARG A 529 -43.03 58.02 52.95
N ILE A 530 -43.11 57.91 51.63
CA ILE A 530 -43.10 59.11 50.77
C ILE A 530 -44.40 59.86 51.08
N ARG A 531 -44.31 61.05 51.68
CA ARG A 531 -45.44 61.99 51.71
C ARG A 531 -45.59 62.54 50.30
N THR A 532 -46.51 61.97 49.53
CA THR A 532 -47.10 62.70 48.40
C THR A 532 -47.96 63.79 49.01
N ASN A 533 -47.53 65.05 48.89
CA ASN A 533 -48.44 66.17 49.17
C ASN A 533 -49.54 66.13 48.12
N ASP A 534 -50.79 65.97 48.55
CA ASP A 534 -51.95 66.16 47.69
C ASP A 534 -51.89 67.56 47.07
N LYS A 535 -51.95 67.59 45.73
CA LYS A 535 -52.41 68.73 44.95
C LYS A 535 -53.40 68.24 43.92
#